data_AF-A0AAU3H5M8-F1
#
_entry.id   AF-A0AAU3H5M8-F1
#
_cell.length_a   1.000
_cell.length_b   1.000
_cell.length_c   1.000
_cell.angle_alpha   90.00
_cell.angle_beta   90.00
_cell.angle_gamma   90.00
#
_symmetry.space_group_name_H-M   'P 1'
#
loop_
_entity.id
_entity.type
_entity.pdbx_description
1 polymer ?
#
loop_
_entity_poly.entity_id
_entity_poly.type
_entity_poly.pdbx_seq_one_letter_code
_entity_poly.pdbx_strand_id
1 'polypeptide(L)'
;MIEIATEVDLFHQPARIWRALTERALLAKWFADSTPRDDRWTLATAALPGYDADTEVELVELRAPRRLVVRCREGDRATRLACDLTPSGHGTRLSVREVLEEGDWDADARAEQHERALTGRLPAILDWLAFQEVDLRRAEGGLTAELPVIRLLGDERGRPRRRVLLAAGAVTLLAGAAGAALWATRATPPSPAAPPPSSPALILPTTAPAASPRPTTARPTPSASRRSASPSPSPSRSPSRTPSPTPSVAAVGLTATYQTVSDRVFGYRGEVVLRNPGPAPRSEWTVTVTLGDGATVGSVNGAEAAQDGVVVTFTGPELPPAGSTTIRFDVRDPDPLHDAPESCAADGAPCTTS
;
A
#
# COMPACT_ATOMS: atom_id res chain seq x y z
N MET A 1 6.37 16.24 -40.01
CA MET A 1 5.27 15.98 -39.05
C MET A 1 5.69 14.76 -38.27
N ILE A 2 6.04 14.94 -37.00
CA ILE A 2 6.51 13.84 -36.16
C ILE A 2 5.33 13.38 -35.33
N GLU A 3 5.09 12.08 -35.34
CA GLU A 3 3.96 11.43 -34.69
C GLU A 3 4.45 10.20 -33.93
N ILE A 4 3.94 10.04 -32.72
CA ILE A 4 4.18 8.90 -31.86
C ILE A 4 2.84 8.19 -31.68
N ALA A 5 2.81 6.88 -31.90
CA ALA A 5 1.64 6.06 -31.67
C ALA A 5 2.03 4.83 -30.85
N THR A 6 1.34 4.63 -29.73
CA THR A 6 1.52 3.49 -28.84
C THR A 6 0.16 2.81 -28.67
N GLU A 7 0.14 1.49 -28.79
CA GLU A 7 -1.08 0.68 -28.65
C GLU A 7 -0.86 -0.44 -27.65
N VAL A 8 -1.81 -0.62 -26.74
CA VAL A 8 -1.75 -1.65 -25.70
C VAL A 8 -3.12 -2.31 -25.51
N ASP A 9 -3.12 -3.64 -25.37
CA ASP A 9 -4.30 -4.42 -25.01
C ASP A 9 -4.35 -4.58 -23.48
N LEU A 10 -5.40 -4.05 -22.86
CA LEU A 10 -5.60 -4.06 -21.41
C LEU A 10 -6.76 -5.01 -21.06
N PHE A 11 -6.54 -5.94 -20.12
CA PHE A 11 -7.55 -6.91 -19.67
C PHE A 11 -8.57 -6.31 -18.67
N HIS A 12 -9.06 -5.10 -18.96
CA HIS A 12 -10.02 -4.40 -18.12
C HIS A 12 -11.15 -3.78 -18.95
N GLN A 13 -12.27 -3.49 -18.29
CA GLN A 13 -13.40 -2.84 -18.93
C GLN A 13 -13.09 -1.39 -19.30
N PRO A 14 -13.68 -0.84 -20.39
CA PRO A 14 -13.41 0.52 -20.86
C PRO A 14 -13.66 1.58 -19.79
N ALA A 15 -14.67 1.38 -18.94
CA ALA A 15 -15.00 2.30 -17.85
C ALA A 15 -13.85 2.44 -16.84
N ARG A 16 -13.19 1.34 -16.46
CA ARG A 16 -12.08 1.37 -15.49
C ARG A 16 -10.86 2.09 -16.06
N ILE A 17 -10.55 1.82 -17.32
CA ILE A 17 -9.45 2.49 -18.03
C ILE A 17 -9.75 3.97 -18.18
N TRP A 18 -11.00 4.31 -18.53
CA TRP A 18 -11.42 5.70 -18.62
C TRP A 18 -11.26 6.46 -17.31
N ARG A 19 -11.60 5.84 -16.17
CA ARG A 19 -11.36 6.42 -14.84
C ARG A 19 -9.88 6.68 -14.60
N ALA A 20 -9.00 5.72 -14.86
CA ALA A 20 -7.56 5.90 -14.70
C ALA A 20 -6.97 7.01 -15.59
N LEU A 21 -7.53 7.24 -16.78
CA LEU A 21 -7.10 8.29 -17.70
C LEU A 21 -7.66 9.69 -17.36
N THR A 22 -8.79 9.78 -16.65
CA THR A 22 -9.52 11.04 -16.48
C THR A 22 -9.63 11.52 -15.04
N GLU A 23 -9.56 10.62 -14.05
CA GLU A 23 -9.55 10.99 -12.63
C GLU A 23 -8.14 11.44 -12.21
N ARG A 24 -8.02 12.71 -11.81
CA ARG A 24 -6.73 13.31 -11.42
C ARG A 24 -5.99 12.53 -10.34
N ALA A 25 -6.72 12.05 -9.33
CA ALA A 25 -6.14 11.30 -8.23
C ALA A 25 -5.52 9.97 -8.69
N LEU A 26 -6.08 9.34 -9.73
CA LEU A 26 -5.50 8.14 -10.33
C LEU A 26 -4.35 8.49 -11.27
N LEU A 27 -4.50 9.55 -12.08
CA LEU A 27 -3.47 10.02 -13.00
C LEU A 27 -2.15 10.36 -12.30
N ALA A 28 -2.24 11.01 -11.12
CA ALA A 28 -1.13 11.27 -10.21
C ALA A 28 -0.30 10.02 -9.92
N LYS A 29 -0.98 8.90 -9.64
CA LYS A 29 -0.32 7.66 -9.20
C LYS A 29 0.44 6.99 -10.33
N TRP A 30 -0.18 6.81 -11.48
CA TRP A 30 0.44 6.02 -12.56
C TRP A 30 1.18 6.86 -13.61
N PHE A 31 0.98 8.18 -13.66
CA PHE A 31 1.62 9.05 -14.64
C PHE A 31 2.32 10.26 -14.00
N ALA A 32 1.57 11.32 -13.70
CA ALA A 32 2.06 12.59 -13.17
C ALA A 32 0.97 13.32 -12.39
N ASP A 33 1.36 14.06 -11.36
CA ASP A 33 0.45 14.91 -10.59
C ASP A 33 -0.21 15.98 -11.45
N SER A 34 -1.45 16.33 -11.11
CA SER A 34 -2.25 17.32 -11.81
C SER A 34 -2.67 18.45 -10.87
N THR A 35 -2.28 19.68 -11.21
CA THR A 35 -2.73 20.90 -10.53
C THR A 35 -3.72 21.64 -11.43
N PRO A 36 -4.95 21.92 -10.97
CA PRO A 36 -5.91 22.71 -11.75
C PRO A 36 -5.46 24.16 -11.84
N ARG A 37 -5.70 24.80 -12.99
CA ARG A 37 -5.41 26.21 -13.26
C ARG A 37 -6.55 26.80 -14.08
N ASP A 38 -7.50 27.46 -13.42
CA ASP A 38 -8.68 28.06 -14.05
C ASP A 38 -9.38 27.08 -15.01
N ASP A 39 -9.23 27.28 -16.33
CA ASP A 39 -9.83 26.48 -17.41
C ASP A 39 -8.90 25.39 -17.98
N ARG A 40 -7.69 25.25 -17.43
CA ARG A 40 -6.66 24.29 -17.85
C ARG A 40 -6.11 23.54 -16.63
N TRP A 41 -5.29 22.54 -16.85
CA TRP A 41 -4.56 21.90 -15.75
C TRP A 41 -3.11 21.67 -16.14
N THR A 42 -2.22 21.71 -15.17
CA THR A 42 -0.80 21.46 -15.36
C THR A 42 -0.46 20.08 -14.81
N LEU A 43 0.22 19.27 -15.62
CA LEU A 43 0.80 18.00 -15.22
C LEU A 43 2.27 18.22 -14.83
N ALA A 44 2.67 17.73 -13.66
CA ALA A 44 4.03 17.82 -13.13
C ALA A 44 4.98 16.84 -13.85
N THR A 45 5.19 17.06 -15.15
CA THR A 45 5.94 16.16 -16.04
C THR A 45 7.43 16.46 -16.10
N ALA A 46 7.92 17.59 -15.55
CA ALA A 46 9.32 18.01 -15.68
C ALA A 46 10.33 16.99 -15.11
N ALA A 47 9.91 16.13 -14.19
CA ALA A 47 10.75 15.07 -13.61
C ALA A 47 10.75 13.76 -14.44
N LEU A 48 9.94 13.65 -15.49
CA LEU A 48 9.80 12.45 -16.29
C LEU A 48 10.79 12.44 -17.47
N PRO A 49 11.37 11.28 -17.82
CA PRO A 49 12.18 11.15 -19.03
C PRO A 49 11.40 11.55 -20.29
N GLY A 50 12.06 12.28 -21.20
CA GLY A 50 11.43 12.76 -22.43
C GLY A 50 10.52 13.98 -22.24
N TYR A 51 10.55 14.62 -21.06
CA TYR A 51 9.91 15.90 -20.79
C TYR A 51 10.95 16.94 -20.36
N ASP A 52 10.81 18.13 -20.92
CA ASP A 52 11.67 19.30 -20.71
C ASP A 52 11.05 20.28 -19.69
N ALA A 53 9.72 20.22 -19.51
CA ALA A 53 8.97 21.08 -18.59
C ALA A 53 7.68 20.41 -18.11
N ASP A 54 6.98 21.08 -17.18
CA ASP A 54 5.62 20.71 -16.82
C ASP A 54 4.67 20.98 -17.98
N THR A 55 3.75 20.04 -18.20
CA THR A 55 2.86 20.05 -19.36
C THR A 55 1.54 20.70 -18.99
N GLU A 56 1.22 21.82 -19.61
CA GLU A 56 -0.08 22.45 -19.51
C GLU A 56 -1.06 21.79 -20.51
N VAL A 57 -2.17 21.27 -20.00
CA VAL A 57 -3.13 20.49 -20.75
C VAL A 57 -4.45 21.24 -20.89
N GLU A 58 -4.97 21.25 -22.10
CA GLU A 58 -6.28 21.81 -22.45
C GLU A 58 -7.16 20.72 -23.08
N LEU A 59 -8.39 20.59 -22.60
CA LEU A 59 -9.34 19.64 -23.15
C LEU A 59 -9.84 20.12 -24.52
N VAL A 60 -9.65 19.29 -25.55
CA VAL A 60 -10.16 19.58 -26.89
C VAL A 60 -11.42 18.76 -27.19
N GLU A 61 -11.42 17.49 -26.80
CA GLU A 61 -12.54 16.59 -27.04
C GLU A 61 -12.67 15.56 -25.92
N LEU A 62 -13.91 15.33 -25.46
CA LEU A 62 -14.24 14.32 -24.47
C LEU A 62 -15.47 13.53 -24.91
N ARG A 63 -15.27 12.27 -25.30
CA ARG A 63 -16.33 11.31 -25.61
C ARG A 63 -16.20 10.10 -24.70
N ALA A 64 -16.75 10.20 -23.49
CA ALA A 64 -16.66 9.13 -22.51
C ALA A 64 -17.44 7.86 -22.95
N PRO A 65 -16.92 6.63 -22.72
CA PRO A 65 -15.57 6.27 -22.30
C PRO A 65 -14.70 5.84 -23.50
N ARG A 66 -14.83 6.49 -24.66
CA ARG A 66 -14.25 6.04 -25.94
C ARG A 66 -13.08 6.88 -26.43
N ARG A 67 -13.07 8.19 -26.19
CA ARG A 67 -12.04 9.07 -26.75
C ARG A 67 -11.82 10.32 -25.92
N LEU A 68 -10.56 10.62 -25.64
CA LEU A 68 -10.06 11.85 -25.03
C LEU A 68 -9.07 12.48 -25.99
N VAL A 69 -9.22 13.77 -26.28
CA VAL A 69 -8.23 14.54 -27.03
C VAL A 69 -7.88 15.79 -26.24
N VAL A 70 -6.60 16.00 -26.04
CA VAL A 70 -6.08 17.16 -25.32
C VAL A 70 -4.97 17.83 -26.13
N ARG A 71 -4.82 19.13 -25.93
CA ARG A 71 -3.64 19.89 -26.34
C ARG A 71 -2.70 19.97 -25.16
N CYS A 72 -1.45 19.64 -25.39
CA CYS A 72 -0.39 19.70 -24.41
C CYS A 72 0.57 20.82 -24.82
N ARG A 73 0.88 21.73 -23.89
CA ARG A 73 1.93 22.74 -24.06
C ARG A 73 3.01 22.50 -23.03
N GLU A 74 4.24 22.37 -23.50
CA GLU A 74 5.41 22.04 -22.71
C GLU A 74 6.52 23.01 -23.10
N GLY A 75 6.80 24.02 -22.26
CA GLY A 75 7.73 25.09 -22.64
C GLY A 75 7.29 25.80 -23.93
N ASP A 76 8.12 25.73 -24.97
CA ASP A 76 7.84 26.25 -26.31
C ASP A 76 7.20 25.22 -27.27
N ARG A 77 7.01 23.98 -26.81
CA ARG A 77 6.42 22.88 -27.57
C ARG A 77 4.90 22.85 -27.43
N ALA A 78 4.22 22.55 -28.53
CA ALA A 78 2.80 22.23 -28.53
C ALA A 78 2.55 20.89 -29.22
N THR A 79 1.84 20.00 -28.54
CA THR A 79 1.47 18.69 -29.06
C THR A 79 -0.02 18.44 -28.89
N ARG A 80 -0.53 17.49 -29.69
CA ARG A 80 -1.90 17.01 -29.58
C ARG A 80 -1.89 15.53 -29.24
N LEU A 81 -2.41 15.21 -28.06
CA LEU A 81 -2.51 13.85 -27.55
C LEU A 81 -3.96 13.35 -27.69
N ALA A 82 -4.12 12.19 -28.33
CA ALA A 82 -5.39 11.51 -28.47
C ALA A 82 -5.30 10.11 -27.84
N CYS A 83 -6.25 9.80 -26.96
CA CYS A 83 -6.43 8.49 -26.36
C CYS A 83 -7.75 7.91 -26.85
N ASP A 84 -7.68 6.78 -27.57
CA ASP A 84 -8.83 6.06 -28.11
C ASP A 84 -8.98 4.69 -27.42
N LEU A 85 -10.17 4.39 -26.92
CA LEU A 85 -10.53 3.14 -26.27
C LEU A 85 -11.48 2.32 -27.15
N THR A 86 -11.00 1.16 -27.59
CA THR A 86 -11.77 0.21 -28.39
C THR A 86 -12.03 -1.07 -27.59
N PRO A 87 -13.28 -1.38 -27.20
CA PRO A 87 -13.59 -2.62 -26.53
C PRO A 87 -13.20 -3.84 -27.38
N SER A 88 -12.60 -4.84 -26.76
CA SER A 88 -12.23 -6.11 -27.39
C SER A 88 -12.90 -7.27 -26.66
N GLY A 89 -12.87 -8.48 -27.24
CA GLY A 89 -13.51 -9.66 -26.63
C GLY A 89 -12.95 -10.05 -25.25
N HIS A 90 -11.74 -9.59 -24.92
CA HIS A 90 -11.02 -9.94 -23.68
C HIS A 90 -10.70 -8.73 -22.79
N GLY A 91 -11.11 -7.52 -23.17
CA GLY A 91 -10.77 -6.29 -22.46
C GLY A 91 -10.99 -5.05 -23.31
N THR A 92 -10.01 -4.15 -23.32
CA THR A 92 -10.06 -2.91 -24.09
C THR A 92 -8.69 -2.61 -24.66
N ARG A 93 -8.65 -2.24 -25.92
CA ARG A 93 -7.46 -1.73 -26.60
C ARG A 93 -7.38 -0.22 -26.41
N LEU A 94 -6.28 0.26 -25.88
CA LEU A 94 -5.96 1.68 -25.75
C LEU A 94 -4.95 2.05 -26.83
N SER A 95 -5.30 3.02 -27.67
CA SER A 95 -4.38 3.66 -28.62
C SER A 95 -4.10 5.08 -28.14
N VAL A 96 -2.84 5.41 -27.91
CA VAL A 96 -2.36 6.75 -27.57
C VAL A 96 -1.55 7.28 -28.72
N ARG A 97 -1.96 8.42 -29.26
CA ARG A 97 -1.34 9.08 -30.41
C ARG A 97 -0.99 10.50 -30.04
N GLU A 98 0.29 10.86 -30.14
CA GLU A 98 0.78 12.21 -29.89
C GLU A 98 1.38 12.78 -31.17
N VAL A 99 0.90 13.94 -31.59
CA VAL A 99 1.36 14.64 -32.79
C VAL A 99 1.99 15.96 -32.37
N LEU A 100 3.21 16.23 -32.86
CA LEU A 100 3.88 17.51 -32.67
C LEU A 100 3.24 18.58 -33.58
N GLU A 101 2.66 19.62 -32.98
CA GLU A 101 2.07 20.77 -33.70
C GLU A 101 3.10 21.91 -33.84
N GLU A 102 3.84 22.22 -32.77
CA GLU A 102 4.87 23.28 -32.74
C GLU A 102 6.08 22.84 -31.89
N GLY A 103 7.27 23.30 -32.26
CA GLY A 103 8.54 23.00 -31.58
C GLY A 103 9.29 21.82 -32.18
N ASP A 104 10.19 21.25 -31.39
CA ASP A 104 10.96 20.03 -31.71
C ASP A 104 11.02 19.14 -30.47
N TRP A 105 11.19 17.82 -30.64
CA TRP A 105 11.24 16.86 -29.55
C TRP A 105 12.10 15.64 -29.84
N ASP A 106 12.57 14.98 -28.78
CA ASP A 106 13.12 13.63 -28.89
C ASP A 106 11.96 12.63 -28.94
N ALA A 107 11.54 12.29 -30.17
CA ALA A 107 10.41 11.40 -30.39
C ALA A 107 10.64 9.99 -29.86
N ASP A 108 11.89 9.52 -29.85
CA ASP A 108 12.23 8.17 -29.39
C ASP A 108 12.17 8.11 -27.86
N ALA A 109 12.75 9.10 -27.16
CA ALA A 109 12.65 9.19 -25.71
C ALA A 109 11.19 9.36 -25.24
N ARG A 110 10.39 10.15 -25.99
CA ARG A 110 8.96 10.32 -25.71
C ARG A 110 8.17 9.03 -25.93
N ALA A 111 8.43 8.31 -27.02
CA ALA A 111 7.80 7.02 -27.30
C ALA A 111 8.12 5.98 -26.22
N GLU A 112 9.38 5.91 -25.77
CA GLU A 112 9.79 5.00 -24.70
C GLU A 112 9.09 5.33 -23.38
N GLN A 113 8.93 6.62 -23.06
CA GLN A 113 8.20 7.04 -21.86
C GLN A 113 6.71 6.66 -21.93
N HIS A 114 6.06 6.82 -23.08
CA HIS A 114 4.70 6.35 -23.29
C HIS A 114 4.58 4.84 -23.12
N GLU A 115 5.49 4.08 -23.74
CA GLU A 115 5.49 2.63 -23.63
C GLU A 115 5.64 2.17 -22.17
N ARG A 116 6.60 2.72 -21.43
CA ARG A 116 6.80 2.41 -20.00
C ARG A 116 5.57 2.73 -19.15
N ALA A 117 4.95 3.89 -19.38
CA ALA A 117 3.77 4.29 -18.63
C ALA A 117 2.56 3.39 -18.94
N LEU A 118 2.32 3.08 -20.22
CA LEU A 118 1.14 2.34 -20.68
C LEU A 118 1.23 0.83 -20.49
N THR A 119 2.43 0.25 -20.49
CA THR A 119 2.64 -1.20 -20.34
C THR A 119 3.04 -1.61 -18.92
N GLY A 120 3.60 -0.68 -18.13
CA GLY A 120 4.04 -0.95 -16.75
C GLY A 120 3.11 -0.34 -15.71
N ARG A 121 3.03 1.00 -15.66
CA ARG A 121 2.36 1.73 -14.57
C ARG A 121 0.83 1.68 -14.67
N LEU A 122 0.28 1.85 -15.87
CA LEU A 122 -1.17 1.84 -16.10
C LEU A 122 -1.81 0.47 -15.77
N PRO A 123 -1.29 -0.68 -16.22
CA PRO A 123 -1.86 -1.98 -15.82
C PRO A 123 -1.86 -2.19 -14.31
N ALA A 124 -0.79 -1.78 -13.61
CA ALA A 124 -0.70 -1.92 -12.16
C ALA A 124 -1.81 -1.16 -11.41
N ILE A 125 -2.14 0.07 -11.81
CA ILE A 125 -3.24 0.82 -11.19
C ILE A 125 -4.61 0.23 -11.56
N LEU A 126 -4.76 -0.34 -12.76
CA LEU A 126 -6.01 -0.97 -13.19
C LEU A 126 -6.27 -2.30 -12.48
N ASP A 127 -5.23 -3.10 -12.25
CA ASP A 127 -5.29 -4.31 -11.44
C ASP A 127 -5.66 -3.99 -9.99
N TRP A 128 -5.06 -2.93 -9.44
CA TRP A 128 -5.43 -2.45 -8.11
C TRP A 128 -6.91 -2.01 -8.03
N LEU A 129 -7.38 -1.20 -8.98
CA LEU A 129 -8.79 -0.80 -9.05
C LEU A 129 -9.72 -2.01 -9.14
N ALA A 130 -9.34 -3.02 -9.93
CA ALA A 130 -10.08 -4.26 -10.05
C ALA A 130 -10.12 -5.04 -8.73
N PHE A 131 -9.02 -5.05 -7.97
CA PHE A 131 -8.95 -5.68 -6.67
C PHE A 131 -9.85 -5.00 -5.64
N GLN A 132 -9.89 -3.67 -5.59
CA GLN A 132 -10.78 -2.93 -4.68
C GLN A 132 -12.27 -3.19 -4.95
N GLU A 133 -12.65 -3.39 -6.21
CA GLU A 133 -14.02 -3.76 -6.56
C GLU A 133 -14.39 -5.17 -6.06
N VAL A 134 -13.40 -6.05 -5.86
CA VAL A 134 -13.58 -7.36 -5.22
C VAL A 134 -13.57 -7.15 -3.71
N ASP A 135 -14.70 -6.67 -3.19
CA ASP A 135 -14.95 -6.57 -1.76
C ASP A 135 -14.99 -7.99 -1.13
N LEU A 136 -13.84 -8.48 -0.65
CA LEU A 136 -13.74 -9.74 0.08
C LEU A 136 -14.57 -9.74 1.38
N ARG A 137 -14.97 -8.56 1.90
CA ARG A 137 -15.81 -8.44 3.10
C ARG A 137 -17.28 -8.74 2.82
N ARG A 138 -17.73 -8.81 1.55
CA ARG A 138 -19.07 -9.34 1.21
C ARG A 138 -19.24 -10.82 1.59
N ALA A 139 -18.15 -11.57 1.78
CA ALA A 139 -18.20 -12.95 2.27
C ALA A 139 -18.38 -13.08 3.79
N GLU A 140 -18.19 -12.00 4.58
CA GLU A 140 -18.41 -12.02 6.04
C GLU A 140 -19.87 -11.70 6.43
N GLY A 141 -20.68 -11.23 5.47
CA GLY A 141 -22.12 -11.04 5.63
C GLY A 141 -22.92 -12.29 5.26
N GLY A 142 -22.80 -13.38 6.02
CA GLY A 142 -23.71 -14.53 5.88
C GLY A 142 -23.10 -15.91 6.13
N LEU A 143 -22.53 -16.13 7.32
CA LEU A 143 -22.42 -17.49 7.89
C LEU A 143 -23.84 -18.02 8.15
N THR A 144 -24.53 -18.51 7.10
CA THR A 144 -25.71 -19.42 7.06
C THR A 144 -26.46 -19.36 5.70
N ALA A 145 -25.77 -19.16 4.58
CA ALA A 145 -26.31 -19.66 3.32
C ALA A 145 -26.04 -21.17 3.27
N GLU A 146 -27.01 -21.94 3.80
CA GLU A 146 -27.13 -23.38 3.65
C GLU A 146 -26.56 -23.85 2.31
N LEU A 147 -25.46 -24.63 2.37
CA LEU A 147 -25.00 -25.40 1.22
C LEU A 147 -26.22 -26.19 0.71
N PRO A 148 -26.55 -26.13 -0.60
CA PRO A 148 -27.59 -27.00 -1.13
C PRO A 148 -27.06 -28.43 -1.00
N VAL A 149 -27.51 -29.14 0.03
CA VAL A 149 -27.31 -30.58 0.18
C VAL A 149 -28.03 -31.20 -1.01
N ILE A 150 -27.26 -31.56 -2.04
CA ILE A 150 -27.73 -32.39 -3.14
C ILE A 150 -28.16 -33.72 -2.50
N ARG A 151 -29.46 -33.87 -2.24
CA ARG A 151 -30.03 -35.16 -1.88
C ARG A 151 -29.92 -36.05 -3.11
N LEU A 152 -28.98 -36.98 -3.07
CA LEU A 152 -28.98 -38.17 -3.91
C LEU A 152 -30.23 -38.99 -3.52
N LEU A 153 -31.38 -38.71 -4.14
CA LEU A 153 -32.54 -39.59 -4.01
C LEU A 153 -32.41 -40.69 -5.05
N GLY A 154 -31.96 -41.85 -4.58
CA GLY A 154 -32.09 -43.12 -5.29
C GLY A 154 -33.55 -43.61 -5.26
N ASP A 155 -34.01 -43.94 -6.46
CA ASP A 155 -34.95 -44.97 -6.90
C ASP A 155 -36.31 -45.18 -6.18
N GLU A 156 -37.38 -45.24 -6.98
CA GLU A 156 -38.29 -46.41 -7.11
C GLU A 156 -39.62 -46.02 -7.84
N ARG A 157 -39.74 -46.52 -9.07
CA ARG A 157 -40.91 -47.15 -9.75
C ARG A 157 -42.34 -46.59 -9.51
N GLY A 158 -42.95 -46.10 -10.61
CA GLY A 158 -44.41 -45.90 -10.73
C GLY A 158 -44.90 -45.57 -12.17
N ARG A 159 -45.56 -46.55 -12.81
CA ARG A 159 -46.06 -46.73 -14.19
C ARG A 159 -46.87 -45.56 -14.87
N PRO A 160 -46.99 -45.50 -16.23
CA PRO A 160 -47.24 -44.26 -17.00
C PRO A 160 -48.68 -44.07 -17.50
N ARG A 161 -49.04 -42.82 -17.83
CA ARG A 161 -50.19 -42.47 -18.70
C ARG A 161 -49.91 -41.28 -19.64
N ARG A 162 -49.54 -41.65 -20.86
CA ARG A 162 -50.04 -41.20 -22.18
C ARG A 162 -50.59 -39.75 -22.32
N ARG A 163 -49.80 -38.95 -23.08
CA ARG A 163 -50.13 -38.04 -24.21
C ARG A 163 -51.21 -36.96 -24.02
N VAL A 164 -50.82 -35.70 -24.25
CA VAL A 164 -51.31 -34.88 -25.39
C VAL A 164 -50.15 -34.01 -25.91
N LEU A 165 -49.81 -34.25 -27.18
CA LEU A 165 -49.05 -33.36 -28.07
C LEU A 165 -50.02 -32.32 -28.65
N LEU A 166 -49.53 -31.11 -28.95
CA LEU A 166 -49.76 -30.27 -30.14
C LEU A 166 -49.13 -28.89 -29.82
N ALA A 167 -47.96 -28.54 -30.37
CA ALA A 167 -47.72 -28.00 -31.73
C ALA A 167 -48.13 -26.51 -31.81
N ALA A 168 -47.43 -25.59 -32.48
CA ALA A 168 -46.16 -25.56 -33.19
C ALA A 168 -45.91 -24.08 -33.57
N GLY A 169 -44.67 -23.73 -33.93
CA GLY A 169 -44.35 -22.40 -34.45
C GLY A 169 -42.84 -22.16 -34.56
N ALA A 170 -42.15 -23.04 -35.28
CA ALA A 170 -40.72 -22.99 -35.55
C ALA A 170 -40.45 -22.35 -36.92
N VAL A 171 -39.41 -21.51 -37.04
CA VAL A 171 -38.63 -21.25 -38.27
C VAL A 171 -37.19 -20.92 -37.81
N THR A 172 -36.38 -21.94 -37.53
CA THR A 172 -35.34 -22.60 -38.37
C THR A 172 -33.91 -22.16 -38.02
N LEU A 173 -33.23 -23.07 -37.32
CA LEU A 173 -31.79 -23.30 -37.33
C LEU A 173 -31.28 -23.59 -38.75
N LEU A 174 -30.08 -23.13 -39.09
CA LEU A 174 -28.92 -23.96 -39.48
C LEU A 174 -27.86 -23.15 -40.27
N ALA A 175 -26.84 -22.69 -39.57
CA ALA A 175 -25.45 -22.73 -39.98
C ALA A 175 -24.64 -22.68 -38.69
N GLY A 176 -23.80 -23.61 -38.31
CA GLY A 176 -23.27 -24.82 -38.93
C GLY A 176 -22.15 -25.19 -37.98
N ALA A 177 -22.31 -26.31 -37.28
CA ALA A 177 -21.33 -26.81 -36.32
C ALA A 177 -19.98 -27.04 -37.02
N ALA A 178 -19.00 -26.19 -36.72
CA ALA A 178 -17.58 -26.44 -36.92
C ALA A 178 -16.80 -25.57 -35.92
N GLY A 179 -16.34 -26.17 -34.82
CA GLY A 179 -15.50 -25.49 -33.85
C GLY A 179 -15.58 -26.00 -32.40
N ALA A 180 -16.53 -26.88 -32.08
CA ALA A 180 -16.64 -27.52 -30.78
C ALA A 180 -16.16 -28.99 -30.85
N ALA A 181 -14.87 -29.21 -31.14
CA ALA A 181 -14.23 -30.54 -31.04
C ALA A 181 -12.69 -30.50 -31.00
N LEU A 182 -12.07 -29.50 -30.36
CA LEU A 182 -10.59 -29.46 -30.19
C LEU A 182 -10.12 -29.20 -28.75
N TRP A 183 -10.93 -29.55 -27.75
CA TRP A 183 -10.51 -29.52 -26.32
C TRP A 183 -10.54 -30.89 -25.63
N ALA A 184 -10.39 -31.98 -26.38
CA ALA A 184 -10.37 -33.35 -25.82
C ALA A 184 -9.03 -34.10 -25.96
N THR A 185 -7.94 -33.47 -26.42
CA THR A 185 -6.65 -34.18 -26.59
C THR A 185 -5.40 -33.35 -26.24
N ARG A 186 -5.48 -32.40 -25.28
CA ARG A 186 -4.25 -31.87 -24.68
C ARG A 186 -3.79 -32.78 -23.56
N ALA A 187 -2.67 -33.45 -23.82
CA ALA A 187 -1.93 -34.25 -22.86
C ALA A 187 -1.60 -33.43 -21.61
N THR A 188 -1.95 -33.98 -20.44
CA THR A 188 -1.53 -33.52 -19.12
C THR A 188 0.00 -33.43 -19.06
N PRO A 189 0.61 -32.31 -18.66
CA PRO A 189 2.03 -32.28 -18.35
C PRO A 189 2.30 -33.20 -17.14
N PRO A 190 3.36 -34.01 -17.15
CA PRO A 190 3.64 -34.92 -16.04
C PRO A 190 3.92 -34.13 -14.75
N SER A 191 3.29 -34.57 -13.67
CA SER A 191 3.56 -34.14 -12.30
C SER A 191 5.06 -34.28 -11.97
N PRO A 192 5.69 -33.30 -11.29
CA PRO A 192 7.00 -33.51 -10.71
C PRO A 192 6.98 -34.72 -9.77
N ALA A 193 7.96 -35.61 -9.93
CA ALA A 193 8.09 -36.81 -9.13
C ALA A 193 8.38 -36.46 -7.66
N ALA A 194 7.72 -37.17 -6.75
CA ALA A 194 8.07 -37.17 -5.33
C ALA A 194 9.52 -37.68 -5.14
N PRO A 195 10.28 -37.13 -4.18
CA PRO A 195 11.63 -37.60 -3.89
C PRO A 195 11.61 -39.04 -3.33
N PRO A 196 12.62 -39.87 -3.64
CA PRO A 196 12.68 -41.26 -3.18
C PRO A 196 12.98 -41.38 -1.67
N PRO A 197 12.62 -42.52 -1.06
CA PRO A 197 12.81 -42.78 0.36
C PRO A 197 14.28 -43.03 0.74
N SER A 198 14.57 -42.72 2.01
CA SER A 198 15.85 -42.78 2.73
C SER A 198 16.50 -44.17 2.79
N SER A 199 17.84 -44.23 2.96
CA SER A 199 18.61 -45.04 3.95
C SER A 199 20.10 -45.25 3.55
N PRO A 200 21.05 -45.62 4.46
CA PRO A 200 20.98 -45.75 5.92
C PRO A 200 22.00 -44.87 6.68
N ALA A 201 21.83 -44.84 8.01
CA ALA A 201 22.74 -44.22 8.97
C ALA A 201 24.11 -44.92 9.04
N LEU A 202 25.18 -44.14 9.08
CA LEU A 202 26.51 -44.57 9.51
C LEU A 202 26.99 -43.66 10.65
N ILE A 203 27.71 -44.30 11.56
CA ILE A 203 27.93 -43.98 12.97
C ILE A 203 29.05 -42.92 13.16
N LEU A 204 28.97 -42.20 14.28
CA LEU A 204 29.92 -41.23 14.85
C LEU A 204 31.42 -41.63 14.75
N PRO A 205 32.33 -40.64 14.83
CA PRO A 205 32.92 -40.36 16.14
C PRO A 205 32.74 -38.91 16.60
N THR A 206 32.52 -38.79 17.90
CA THR A 206 32.44 -37.56 18.67
C THR A 206 33.81 -36.91 18.80
N THR A 207 33.91 -35.61 18.52
CA THR A 207 35.05 -34.78 18.94
C THR A 207 34.52 -33.59 19.72
N ALA A 208 34.90 -33.60 20.99
CA ALA A 208 34.49 -32.67 22.04
C ALA A 208 35.00 -31.24 21.80
N PRO A 209 34.24 -30.19 22.14
CA PRO A 209 34.79 -28.88 22.45
C PRO A 209 35.25 -28.83 23.91
N ALA A 210 36.51 -28.44 24.08
CA ALA A 210 37.16 -28.22 25.36
C ALA A 210 36.81 -26.85 25.96
N ALA A 211 36.77 -26.85 27.29
CA ALA A 211 37.09 -25.76 28.20
C ALA A 211 36.10 -24.59 28.36
N SER A 212 35.25 -24.75 29.38
CA SER A 212 34.63 -23.66 30.16
C SER A 212 35.46 -23.44 31.44
N PRO A 213 35.87 -22.21 31.82
CA PRO A 213 36.53 -22.00 33.10
C PRO A 213 35.53 -21.79 34.25
N ARG A 214 35.33 -22.88 34.99
CA ARG A 214 35.24 -23.04 36.45
C ARG A 214 34.99 -21.78 37.33
N PRO A 215 33.87 -21.72 38.07
CA PRO A 215 33.79 -20.95 39.31
C PRO A 215 34.35 -21.76 40.48
N THR A 216 35.25 -21.17 41.26
CA THR A 216 35.83 -21.79 42.46
C THR A 216 34.89 -21.63 43.64
N THR A 217 34.38 -22.75 44.16
CA THR A 217 33.72 -22.86 45.46
C THR A 217 34.76 -22.94 46.58
N ALA A 218 34.62 -22.10 47.60
CA ALA A 218 35.15 -22.36 48.94
C ALA A 218 34.02 -22.19 49.98
N ARG A 219 33.81 -23.26 50.75
CA ARG A 219 32.97 -23.46 51.95
C ARG A 219 33.89 -24.24 52.94
N PRO A 220 33.69 -24.38 54.28
CA PRO A 220 32.60 -23.95 55.21
C PRO A 220 33.01 -23.24 56.55
N THR A 221 32.05 -22.48 57.13
CA THR A 221 31.48 -22.41 58.53
C THR A 221 32.33 -22.53 59.84
N PRO A 222 31.77 -22.34 61.07
CA PRO A 222 31.01 -21.21 61.68
C PRO A 222 31.38 -20.92 63.19
N SER A 223 30.60 -20.03 63.85
CA SER A 223 30.39 -19.87 65.32
C SER A 223 31.47 -19.11 66.12
N ALA A 224 31.17 -18.27 67.14
CA ALA A 224 29.95 -17.97 67.88
C ALA A 224 30.07 -16.63 68.67
N SER A 225 28.91 -15.97 68.87
CA SER A 225 28.42 -15.31 70.10
C SER A 225 29.24 -14.20 70.79
N ARG A 226 28.62 -13.01 70.97
CA ARG A 226 28.03 -12.57 72.26
C ARG A 226 27.56 -11.09 72.28
N ARG A 227 26.36 -10.92 72.87
CA ARG A 227 25.84 -9.80 73.72
C ARG A 227 25.64 -8.43 73.05
N SER A 228 24.38 -8.00 72.85
CA SER A 228 23.47 -7.33 73.82
C SER A 228 23.90 -5.91 74.17
N ALA A 229 23.14 -4.91 73.69
CA ALA A 229 22.32 -4.02 74.55
C ALA A 229 21.75 -2.82 73.75
N SER A 230 20.42 -2.72 73.77
CA SER A 230 19.62 -1.49 73.61
C SER A 230 19.94 -0.54 74.80
N PRO A 231 19.86 0.81 74.69
CA PRO A 231 18.58 1.51 74.61
C PRO A 231 18.54 2.83 73.81
N SER A 232 17.33 3.20 73.38
CA SER A 232 16.89 4.57 73.09
C SER A 232 16.43 5.23 74.41
N PRO A 233 16.51 6.57 74.61
CA PRO A 233 15.43 7.45 74.10
C PRO A 233 15.85 8.88 73.69
N SER A 234 14.91 9.52 72.98
CA SER A 234 14.87 10.91 72.48
C SER A 234 14.93 11.99 73.59
N PRO A 235 15.22 13.27 73.24
CA PRO A 235 14.11 14.22 73.21
C PRO A 235 14.12 15.27 72.08
N SER A 236 12.89 15.57 71.63
CA SER A 236 12.32 16.74 70.94
C SER A 236 13.17 18.00 70.72
N ARG A 237 13.16 18.46 69.46
CA ARG A 237 12.95 19.87 69.09
C ARG A 237 12.10 19.97 67.81
N SER A 238 11.02 20.73 67.89
CA SER A 238 10.20 21.30 66.81
C SER A 238 10.10 22.82 67.11
N PRO A 239 9.82 23.77 66.19
CA PRO A 239 9.21 23.60 64.87
C PRO A 239 9.78 24.49 63.73
N SER A 240 9.09 24.42 62.58
CA SER A 240 9.00 25.41 61.49
C SER A 240 10.09 25.46 60.41
N ARG A 241 9.75 24.87 59.26
CA ARG A 241 9.57 25.60 57.98
C ARG A 241 8.89 24.65 56.99
N THR A 242 7.60 24.89 56.74
CA THR A 242 6.88 24.33 55.60
C THR A 242 7.51 24.93 54.33
N PRO A 243 8.12 24.15 53.43
CA PRO A 243 8.41 24.67 52.10
C PRO A 243 7.07 24.93 51.40
N SER A 244 6.86 26.18 50.99
CA SER A 244 5.79 26.55 50.06
C SER A 244 5.83 25.61 48.84
N PRO A 245 4.67 25.17 48.31
CA PRO A 245 4.65 24.47 47.05
C PRO A 245 5.21 25.40 45.98
N THR A 246 6.37 25.05 45.44
CA THR A 246 6.92 25.65 44.23
C THR A 246 5.84 25.57 43.14
N PRO A 247 5.58 26.63 42.36
CA PRO A 247 4.62 26.54 41.27
C PRO A 247 5.05 25.41 40.34
N SER A 248 4.19 24.40 40.20
CA SER A 248 4.31 23.36 39.19
C SER A 248 4.23 24.08 37.84
N VAL A 249 5.38 24.37 37.25
CA VAL A 249 5.45 24.91 35.89
C VAL A 249 4.79 23.84 35.02
N ALA A 250 3.63 24.16 34.45
CA ALA A 250 2.93 23.27 33.55
C ALA A 250 3.93 22.76 32.51
N ALA A 251 4.09 21.44 32.43
CA ALA A 251 5.03 20.83 31.51
C ALA A 251 4.69 21.28 30.09
N VAL A 252 5.61 22.03 29.46
CA VAL A 252 5.43 22.43 28.07
C VAL A 252 5.34 21.15 27.24
N GLY A 253 4.27 21.04 26.46
CA GLY A 253 4.04 19.90 25.57
C GLY A 253 5.08 19.83 24.46
N LEU A 254 5.29 18.64 23.92
CA LEU A 254 6.08 18.48 22.70
C LEU A 254 5.32 19.11 21.53
N THR A 255 6.08 19.58 20.54
CA THR A 255 5.52 20.08 19.28
C THR A 255 6.03 19.20 18.15
N ALA A 256 5.14 18.71 17.29
CA ALA A 256 5.47 17.87 16.16
C ALA A 256 4.93 18.46 14.86
N THR A 257 5.69 18.31 13.78
CA THR A 257 5.29 18.69 12.42
C THR A 257 5.42 17.48 11.50
N TYR A 258 4.38 17.21 10.72
CA TYR A 258 4.31 16.10 9.76
C TYR A 258 4.34 16.62 8.33
N GLN A 259 5.04 15.90 7.45
CA GLN A 259 5.00 16.11 6.01
C GLN A 259 5.14 14.78 5.25
N THR A 260 4.42 14.63 4.15
CA THR A 260 4.71 13.59 3.15
C THR A 260 5.84 14.07 2.24
N VAL A 261 6.97 13.37 2.24
CA VAL A 261 8.17 13.79 1.47
C VAL A 261 8.30 13.08 0.12
N SER A 262 7.63 11.93 -0.07
CA SER A 262 7.52 11.30 -1.38
C SER A 262 6.24 10.48 -1.47
N ASP A 263 5.49 10.63 -2.55
CA ASP A 263 4.36 9.80 -2.93
C ASP A 263 4.81 8.63 -3.82
N ARG A 264 4.10 7.50 -3.74
CA ARG A 264 4.35 6.31 -4.57
C ARG A 264 3.01 5.63 -4.89
N VAL A 265 3.04 4.75 -5.89
CA VAL A 265 1.85 4.03 -6.36
C VAL A 265 1.22 3.14 -5.28
N PHE A 266 1.96 2.70 -4.25
CA PHE A 266 1.44 1.84 -3.17
C PHE A 266 1.96 2.28 -1.81
N GLY A 267 1.87 3.58 -1.54
CA GLY A 267 2.22 4.18 -0.27
C GLY A 267 3.05 5.44 -0.44
N TYR A 268 3.73 5.84 0.63
CA TYR A 268 4.41 7.12 0.69
C TYR A 268 5.54 7.09 1.72
N ARG A 269 6.35 8.15 1.75
CA ARG A 269 7.33 8.38 2.80
C ARG A 269 6.88 9.55 3.66
N GLY A 270 6.67 9.28 4.94
CA GLY A 270 6.36 10.28 5.94
C GLY A 270 7.61 10.79 6.64
N GLU A 271 7.59 12.06 7.03
CA GLU A 271 8.57 12.67 7.93
C GLU A 271 7.85 13.36 9.08
N VAL A 272 8.29 13.10 10.31
CA VAL A 272 7.84 13.80 11.52
C VAL A 272 9.04 14.48 12.16
N VAL A 273 8.97 15.80 12.36
CA VAL A 273 9.96 16.56 13.13
C VAL A 273 9.38 16.83 14.51
N LEU A 274 9.92 16.15 15.52
CA LEU A 274 9.52 16.31 16.91
C LEU A 274 10.48 17.27 17.63
N ARG A 275 9.93 18.25 18.34
CA ARG A 275 10.69 19.27 19.08
C ARG A 275 10.27 19.32 20.55
N ASN A 276 11.26 19.44 21.43
CA ASN A 276 11.06 19.68 22.85
C ASN A 276 11.32 21.16 23.17
N PRO A 277 10.28 22.01 23.24
CA PRO A 277 10.43 23.41 23.63
C PRO A 277 10.72 23.59 25.13
N GLY A 278 10.61 22.53 25.93
CA GLY A 278 10.79 22.58 27.38
C GLY A 278 12.27 22.69 27.79
N PRO A 279 12.51 23.20 29.01
CA PRO A 279 13.86 23.31 29.58
C PRO A 279 14.39 22.00 30.18
N ALA A 280 13.56 20.96 30.26
CA ALA A 280 13.93 19.63 30.77
C ALA A 280 13.95 18.61 29.62
N PRO A 281 14.84 17.61 29.65
CA PRO A 281 14.84 16.54 28.67
C PRO A 281 13.59 15.65 28.80
N ARG A 282 13.24 14.98 27.69
CA ARG A 282 12.07 14.09 27.60
C ARG A 282 12.53 12.69 27.18
N SER A 283 12.49 11.73 28.10
CA SER A 283 12.89 10.34 27.87
C SER A 283 11.76 9.43 27.37
N GLU A 284 10.50 9.80 27.61
CA GLU A 284 9.31 8.99 27.28
C GLU A 284 8.40 9.74 26.30
N TRP A 285 8.96 10.21 25.20
CA TRP A 285 8.13 10.79 24.14
C TRP A 285 7.55 9.69 23.26
N THR A 286 6.34 9.92 22.76
CA THR A 286 5.68 9.00 21.85
C THR A 286 5.01 9.77 20.72
N VAL A 287 5.22 9.34 19.48
CA VAL A 287 4.45 9.82 18.33
C VAL A 287 3.53 8.70 17.86
N THR A 288 2.22 8.94 17.91
CA THR A 288 1.19 8.04 17.40
C THR A 288 0.73 8.51 16.03
N VAL A 289 0.77 7.63 15.05
CA VAL A 289 0.29 7.87 13.69
C VAL A 289 -0.76 6.83 13.35
N THR A 290 -1.92 7.26 12.89
CA THR A 290 -2.98 6.36 12.39
C THR A 290 -2.89 6.30 10.88
N LEU A 291 -2.68 5.11 10.33
CA LEU A 291 -2.62 4.85 8.90
C LEU A 291 -3.98 4.40 8.36
N GLY A 292 -4.11 4.34 7.03
CA GLY A 292 -5.27 3.75 6.39
C GLY A 292 -5.39 2.24 6.63
N ASP A 293 -6.60 1.71 6.44
CA ASP A 293 -6.92 0.29 6.53
C ASP A 293 -5.97 -0.58 5.69
N GLY A 294 -5.27 -1.51 6.34
CA GLY A 294 -4.36 -2.45 5.67
C GLY A 294 -2.98 -1.88 5.31
N ALA A 295 -2.70 -0.61 5.65
CA ALA A 295 -1.38 -0.02 5.48
C ALA A 295 -0.36 -0.63 6.47
N THR A 296 0.90 -0.71 6.06
CA THR A 296 2.00 -1.25 6.87
C THR A 296 3.21 -0.33 6.85
N VAL A 297 3.87 -0.17 8.00
CA VAL A 297 5.12 0.58 8.11
C VAL A 297 6.29 -0.31 7.74
N GLY A 298 7.14 0.21 6.85
CA GLY A 298 8.38 -0.40 6.40
C GLY A 298 9.60 0.19 7.11
N SER A 299 10.57 0.66 6.33
CA SER A 299 11.81 1.23 6.86
C SER A 299 11.53 2.44 7.74
N VAL A 300 12.08 2.47 8.96
CA VAL A 300 12.01 3.59 9.90
C VAL A 300 13.42 4.05 10.27
N ASN A 301 13.63 5.36 10.33
CA ASN A 301 14.86 5.99 10.76
C ASN A 301 14.57 7.08 11.80
N GLY A 302 15.41 7.18 12.83
CA GLY A 302 15.28 8.19 13.89
C GLY A 302 14.35 7.79 15.06
N ALA A 303 13.66 6.65 14.97
CA ALA A 303 12.83 6.08 16.01
C ALA A 303 12.71 4.56 15.86
N GLU A 304 12.29 3.89 16.94
CA GLU A 304 11.69 2.56 16.93
C GLU A 304 10.20 2.68 16.62
N ALA A 305 9.63 1.70 15.94
CA ALA A 305 8.21 1.69 15.57
C ALA A 305 7.55 0.37 16.00
N ALA A 306 6.38 0.48 16.62
CA ALA A 306 5.49 -0.62 16.91
C ALA A 306 4.13 -0.35 16.25
N GLN A 307 3.67 -1.26 15.38
CA GLN A 307 2.39 -1.13 14.71
C GLN A 307 1.39 -2.14 15.29
N ASP A 308 0.21 -1.66 15.67
CA ASP A 308 -0.95 -2.45 16.10
C ASP A 308 -2.16 -2.07 15.24
N GLY A 309 -2.51 -2.94 14.30
CA GLY A 309 -3.52 -2.65 13.27
C GLY A 309 -3.16 -1.41 12.46
N VAL A 310 -4.01 -0.38 12.53
CA VAL A 310 -3.83 0.91 11.85
C VAL A 310 -3.00 1.91 12.65
N VAL A 311 -2.70 1.63 13.91
CA VAL A 311 -2.00 2.57 14.81
C VAL A 311 -0.52 2.23 14.87
N VAL A 312 0.32 3.20 14.56
CA VAL A 312 1.78 3.11 14.65
C VAL A 312 2.26 4.00 15.78
N THR A 313 3.02 3.42 16.69
CA THR A 313 3.62 4.11 17.83
C THR A 313 5.13 4.19 17.61
N PHE A 314 5.65 5.41 17.52
CA PHE A 314 7.08 5.69 17.41
C PHE A 314 7.63 6.14 18.77
N THR A 315 8.75 5.53 19.18
CA THR A 315 9.49 5.83 20.41
C THR A 315 10.97 5.91 20.10
N GLY A 316 11.77 6.55 20.94
CA GLY A 316 13.20 6.65 20.66
C GLY A 316 14.02 7.25 21.80
N PRO A 317 15.27 7.68 21.52
CA PRO A 317 16.19 8.16 22.53
C PRO A 317 15.72 9.47 23.18
N GLU A 318 16.22 9.75 24.38
CA GLU A 318 15.89 10.97 25.13
C GLU A 318 16.10 12.25 24.31
N LEU A 319 15.05 13.08 24.25
CA LEU A 319 15.04 14.33 23.51
C LEU A 319 15.56 15.46 24.43
N PRO A 320 16.73 16.06 24.13
CA PRO A 320 17.33 17.08 24.99
C PRO A 320 16.45 18.35 25.07
N PRO A 321 16.66 19.19 26.09
CA PRO A 321 15.95 20.47 26.19
C PRO A 321 16.27 21.37 24.98
N ALA A 322 15.25 22.04 24.44
CA ALA A 322 15.31 22.77 23.18
C ALA A 322 15.79 21.92 21.97
N GLY A 323 15.78 20.59 22.09
CA GLY A 323 16.23 19.65 21.08
C GLY A 323 15.14 19.28 20.07
N SER A 324 15.56 18.64 18.98
CA SER A 324 14.67 18.09 17.97
C SER A 324 15.19 16.76 17.43
N THR A 325 14.27 15.88 17.05
CA THR A 325 14.57 14.63 16.33
C THR A 325 13.68 14.53 15.09
N THR A 326 14.19 13.89 14.04
CA THR A 326 13.48 13.66 12.78
C THR A 326 13.24 12.17 12.62
N ILE A 327 11.98 11.80 12.47
CA ILE A 327 11.54 10.43 12.24
C ILE A 327 11.13 10.33 10.77
N ARG A 328 11.76 9.42 10.04
CA ARG A 328 11.40 9.12 8.64
C ARG A 328 10.92 7.70 8.55
N PHE A 329 9.80 7.48 7.88
CA PHE A 329 9.25 6.14 7.71
C PHE A 329 8.61 5.95 6.34
N ASP A 330 8.76 4.75 5.79
CA ASP A 330 8.09 4.31 4.58
C ASP A 330 6.77 3.62 4.95
N VAL A 331 5.68 3.99 4.28
CA VAL A 331 4.38 3.34 4.40
C VAL A 331 4.11 2.59 3.10
N ARG A 332 3.67 1.33 3.23
CA ARG A 332 3.06 0.56 2.15
C ARG A 332 1.57 0.57 2.38
N ASP A 333 0.84 1.26 1.51
CA ASP A 333 -0.61 1.36 1.61
C ASP A 333 -1.25 0.59 0.45
N PRO A 334 -2.18 -0.35 0.71
CA PRO A 334 -2.92 -1.00 -0.35
C PRO A 334 -3.86 -0.05 -1.08
N ASP A 335 -4.23 1.10 -0.50
CA ASP A 335 -4.98 2.16 -1.18
C ASP A 335 -4.00 3.24 -1.71
N PRO A 336 -3.75 3.30 -3.02
CA PRO A 336 -2.95 4.32 -3.67
C PRO A 336 -3.57 5.70 -3.51
N LEU A 337 -4.87 5.87 -3.22
CA LEU A 337 -5.44 7.19 -3.00
C LEU A 337 -4.95 7.82 -1.70
N HIS A 338 -4.49 7.01 -0.73
CA HIS A 338 -3.83 7.52 0.47
C HIS A 338 -2.40 7.96 0.17
N ASP A 339 -2.12 9.22 0.47
CA ASP A 339 -0.82 9.87 0.36
C ASP A 339 -0.32 10.45 1.70
N ALA A 340 -1.12 10.32 2.76
CA ALA A 340 -0.84 10.78 4.11
C ALA A 340 -1.58 9.91 5.13
N PRO A 341 -1.13 9.87 6.40
CA PRO A 341 -1.84 9.19 7.48
C PRO A 341 -3.16 9.89 7.79
N GLU A 342 -4.12 9.14 8.34
CA GLU A 342 -5.40 9.68 8.81
C GLU A 342 -5.22 10.65 9.97
N SER A 343 -4.25 10.39 10.86
CA SER A 343 -3.91 11.30 11.94
C SER A 343 -2.47 11.13 12.43
N CYS A 344 -1.94 12.18 13.07
CA CYS A 344 -0.63 12.19 13.72
C CYS A 344 -0.74 12.98 15.03
N ALA A 345 -0.20 12.44 16.11
CA ALA A 345 -0.11 13.12 17.40
C ALA A 345 1.20 12.78 18.13
N ALA A 346 1.80 13.76 18.80
CA ALA A 346 2.95 13.59 19.69
C ALA A 346 2.54 13.85 21.15
N ASP A 347 2.72 12.87 22.03
CA ASP A 347 2.25 12.89 23.42
C ASP A 347 0.77 13.33 23.55
N GLY A 348 -0.07 12.94 22.57
CA GLY A 348 -1.49 13.31 22.49
C GLY A 348 -1.79 14.69 21.89
N ALA A 349 -0.79 15.51 21.57
CA ALA A 349 -0.97 16.76 20.84
C ALA A 349 -0.92 16.53 19.32
N PRO A 350 -1.89 17.03 18.52
CA PRO A 350 -1.91 16.80 17.08
C PRO A 350 -0.70 17.43 16.38
N CYS A 351 -0.16 16.73 15.40
CA CYS A 351 0.93 17.24 14.57
C CYS A 351 0.42 18.38 13.69
N THR A 352 1.24 19.41 13.48
CA THR A 352 0.98 20.42 12.45
C THR A 352 1.38 19.86 11.09
N THR A 353 0.59 20.11 10.06
CA THR A 353 0.98 19.80 8.67
C THR A 353 1.87 20.92 8.12
N SER A 354 2.96 20.55 7.44
CA SER A 354 3.87 21.52 6.80
C SER A 354 3.53 21.79 5.35
#